data_AF-A0A3R7UKL2-F1
#
_entry.id   AF-A0A3R7UKL2-F1
#
_cell.length_a   1.000
_cell.length_b   1.000
_cell.length_c   1.000
_cell.angle_alpha   90.00
_cell.angle_beta   90.00
_cell.angle_gamma   90.00
#
_symmetry.space_group_name_H-M   'P 1'
#
loop_
_entity.id
_entity.type
_entity.pdbx_description
1 polymer ?
#
loop_
_entity_poly.entity_id
_entity_poly.type
_entity_poly.pdbx_seq_one_letter_code
_entity_poly.pdbx_strand_id
1 'polypeptide(L)'
;MLTFIRSALRWVFGWAYYVCLICLSGAVLGVLSHLLWGWCFYDDFDPVYMTALGYLHGLKYAGVWAGGSALVLCVIRARREFLEKQSLIGKDAYDVYE
;
A
#
# COMPACT_ATOMS: atom_id res chain seq x y z
N MET A 1 2.22 24.45 -17.03
CA MET A 1 1.19 24.09 -16.02
C MET A 1 0.68 22.66 -16.19
N LEU A 2 0.26 22.24 -17.39
CA LEU A 2 -0.28 20.87 -17.62
C LEU A 2 0.67 19.73 -17.18
N THR A 3 1.97 19.89 -17.42
CA THR A 3 3.02 18.92 -17.02
C THR A 3 3.15 18.78 -15.51
N PHE A 4 3.10 19.90 -14.79
CA PHE A 4 3.13 19.92 -13.33
C PHE A 4 1.90 19.24 -12.73
N ILE A 5 0.70 19.59 -13.23
CA ILE A 5 -0.57 18.99 -12.78
C ILE A 5 -0.55 17.47 -13.01
N ARG A 6 -0.10 17.02 -14.19
CA ARG A 6 0.01 15.59 -14.49
C ARG A 6 0.97 14.87 -13.54
N SER A 7 2.10 15.49 -13.21
CA SER A 7 3.03 14.94 -12.22
C SER A 7 2.42 14.87 -10.82
N ALA A 8 1.74 15.92 -10.37
CA ALA A 8 1.08 15.95 -9.07
C ALA A 8 0.00 14.87 -8.96
N LEU A 9 -0.87 14.75 -9.97
CA LEU A 9 -1.89 13.71 -10.02
C LEU A 9 -1.30 12.30 -9.97
N ARG A 10 -0.21 12.04 -10.69
CA ARG A 10 0.48 10.74 -10.65
C ARG A 10 0.86 10.34 -9.22
N TRP A 11 1.36 11.29 -8.42
CA TRP A 11 1.75 11.04 -7.03
C TRP A 11 0.55 10.90 -6.09
N VAL A 12 -0.49 11.71 -6.27
CA VAL A 12 -1.74 11.59 -5.49
C VAL A 12 -2.39 10.23 -5.73
N PHE A 13 -2.50 9.79 -6.99
CA PHE A 13 -3.03 8.47 -7.32
C PHE A 13 -2.13 7.34 -6.82
N GLY A 14 -0.80 7.52 -6.88
CA GLY A 14 0.15 6.57 -6.30
C GLY A 14 -0.01 6.42 -4.78
N TRP A 15 -0.19 7.54 -4.07
CA TRP A 15 -0.45 7.54 -2.63
C TRP A 15 -1.78 6.86 -2.30
N ALA A 16 -2.87 7.24 -2.99
CA ALA A 16 -4.19 6.63 -2.80
C ALA A 16 -4.16 5.12 -3.07
N TYR A 17 -3.41 4.69 -4.09
CA TYR A 17 -3.18 3.27 -4.37
C TYR A 17 -2.53 2.53 -3.19
N TYR A 18 -1.46 3.07 -2.60
CA TYR A 18 -0.84 2.45 -1.43
C TYR A 18 -1.74 2.46 -0.20
N VAL A 19 -2.51 3.52 0.02
CA VAL A 19 -3.53 3.56 1.10
C VAL A 19 -4.52 2.43 0.93
N CYS A 20 -5.08 2.26 -0.27
CA CYS A 20 -6.01 1.17 -0.57
C CYS A 20 -5.39 -0.20 -0.34
N LEU A 21 -4.13 -0.41 -0.75
CA LEU A 21 -3.43 -1.68 -0.50
C LEU A 21 -3.25 -1.98 0.98
N ILE A 22 -2.85 -0.97 1.78
CA ILE A 22 -2.65 -1.16 3.22
C ILE A 22 -3.98 -1.47 3.90
N CYS A 23 -5.04 -0.71 3.58
CA CYS A 23 -6.38 -0.98 4.11
C CYS A 23 -6.88 -2.37 3.70
N LEU A 24 -6.69 -2.78 2.45
CA LEU A 24 -7.07 -4.09 1.96
C LEU A 24 -6.30 -5.20 2.70
N SER A 25 -4.99 -5.04 2.89
CA SER A 25 -4.20 -5.99 3.67
C SER A 25 -4.68 -6.08 5.12
N GLY A 26 -4.99 -4.95 5.75
CA GLY A 26 -5.55 -4.90 7.09
C GLY A 26 -6.91 -5.60 7.20
N ALA A 27 -7.79 -5.37 6.24
CA ALA A 27 -9.09 -6.02 6.16
C ALA A 27 -8.95 -7.54 6.03
N VAL A 28 -8.09 -8.02 5.13
CA VAL A 28 -7.82 -9.46 4.94
C VAL A 28 -7.25 -10.07 6.22
N LEU A 29 -6.25 -9.43 6.83
CA LEU A 29 -5.65 -9.91 8.08
C LEU A 29 -6.67 -9.93 9.23
N GLY A 30 -7.51 -8.91 9.34
CA GLY A 30 -8.57 -8.84 10.35
C GLY A 30 -9.61 -9.95 10.17
N VAL A 31 -10.04 -10.23 8.94
CA VAL A 31 -10.95 -11.35 8.64
C VAL A 31 -10.31 -12.69 9.01
N LEU A 32 -9.08 -12.94 8.54
CA LEU A 32 -8.38 -14.19 8.82
C LEU A 32 -8.16 -14.39 10.32
N SER A 33 -7.77 -13.35 11.06
CA SER A 33 -7.55 -13.45 12.49
C SER A 33 -8.83 -13.76 13.26
N HIS A 34 -9.96 -13.10 12.92
CA HIS A 34 -11.24 -13.34 13.61
C HIS A 34 -11.85 -14.69 13.25
N LEU A 35 -11.72 -15.14 12.00
CA LEU A 35 -12.14 -16.49 11.61
C LEU A 35 -11.32 -17.55 12.35
N LEU A 36 -10.00 -17.40 12.40
CA LEU A 36 -9.11 -18.33 13.11
C LEU A 36 -9.46 -18.37 14.61
N TRP A 37 -9.61 -17.21 15.25
CA TRP A 37 -9.91 -17.15 16.68
C TRP A 37 -11.32 -17.65 16.99
N GLY A 38 -12.31 -17.28 16.17
CA GLY A 38 -13.68 -17.77 16.30
C GLY A 38 -13.75 -19.29 16.19
N TRP A 39 -13.01 -19.88 15.25
CA TRP A 39 -12.98 -21.33 15.07
C TRP A 39 -12.26 -22.07 16.20
N CYS A 40 -11.19 -21.50 16.75
CA CYS A 40 -10.41 -22.16 17.81
C CYS A 40 -11.03 -22.04 19.21
N PHE A 41 -11.81 -20.98 19.48
CA PHE A 41 -12.19 -20.62 20.86
C PHE A 41 -13.69 -20.39 21.07
N TYR A 42 -14.53 -20.36 20.03
CA TYR A 42 -15.95 -20.07 20.14
C TYR A 42 -16.79 -21.30 19.76
N ASP A 43 -17.57 -21.81 20.71
CA ASP A 43 -18.44 -22.98 20.49
C ASP A 43 -19.59 -22.65 19.52
N ASP A 44 -20.15 -21.44 19.60
CA ASP A 44 -21.19 -20.91 18.70
C ASP A 44 -20.56 -20.10 17.56
N PHE A 45 -19.79 -20.76 16.71
CA PHE A 45 -19.08 -20.12 15.61
C PHE A 45 -20.02 -19.64 14.49
N ASP A 46 -20.19 -18.31 14.37
CA ASP A 46 -20.83 -17.67 13.22
C ASP A 46 -19.77 -17.04 12.28
N PRO A 47 -19.48 -17.66 11.13
CA PRO A 47 -18.48 -17.15 10.18
C PRO A 47 -18.89 -15.83 9.53
N VAL A 48 -20.19 -15.56 9.38
CA VAL A 48 -20.68 -14.32 8.74
C VAL A 48 -20.45 -13.15 9.68
N TYR A 49 -20.77 -13.33 10.96
CA TYR A 49 -20.49 -12.31 11.96
C TYR A 49 -18.98 -12.06 12.13
N MET A 50 -18.17 -13.12 12.25
CA MET A 50 -16.73 -12.99 12.46
C MET A 50 -16.00 -12.37 11.25
N THR A 51 -16.45 -12.64 10.03
CA THR A 51 -15.92 -11.96 8.83
C THR A 51 -16.24 -10.47 8.83
N ALA A 52 -17.49 -10.08 9.11
CA ALA A 52 -17.87 -8.67 9.17
C ALA A 52 -17.12 -7.91 10.27
N LEU A 53 -17.00 -8.51 11.47
CA LEU A 53 -16.27 -7.94 12.59
C LEU A 53 -14.77 -7.81 12.28
N GLY A 54 -14.18 -8.87 11.71
CA GLY A 54 -12.77 -8.88 11.33
C GLY A 54 -12.44 -7.86 10.25
N TYR A 55 -13.31 -7.70 9.25
CA TYR A 55 -13.18 -6.67 8.23
C TYR A 55 -13.18 -5.26 8.84
N LEU A 56 -14.15 -4.97 9.71
CA LEU A 56 -14.29 -3.66 10.35
C LEU A 56 -13.08 -3.33 11.23
N HIS A 57 -12.64 -4.27 12.05
CA HIS A 57 -11.45 -4.10 12.90
C HIS A 57 -10.18 -3.98 12.07
N GLY A 58 -10.02 -4.83 11.07
CA GLY A 58 -8.87 -4.79 10.14
C GLY A 58 -8.73 -3.42 9.48
N LEU A 59 -9.83 -2.87 8.95
CA LEU A 59 -9.83 -1.52 8.39
C LEU A 59 -9.57 -0.44 9.44
N LYS A 60 -10.21 -0.51 10.61
CA LYS A 60 -10.07 0.49 11.67
C LYS A 60 -8.63 0.60 12.17
N TYR A 61 -7.93 -0.52 12.34
CA TYR A 61 -6.55 -0.53 12.82
C TYR A 61 -5.53 -0.21 11.71
N ALA A 62 -5.70 -0.75 10.50
CA ALA A 62 -4.79 -0.45 9.40
C ALA A 62 -4.94 0.99 8.87
N GLY A 63 -6.17 1.51 8.84
CA GLY A 63 -6.49 2.83 8.28
C GLY A 63 -5.75 3.98 8.96
N VAL A 64 -5.54 3.93 10.28
CA VAL A 64 -4.83 4.97 11.04
C VAL A 64 -3.38 5.14 10.54
N TRP A 65 -2.73 4.04 10.15
CA TRP A 65 -1.34 4.03 9.69
C TRP A 65 -1.20 4.08 8.17
N ALA A 66 -2.29 3.86 7.42
CA ALA A 66 -2.26 3.73 5.97
C ALA A 66 -1.76 5.00 5.28
N GLY A 67 -2.23 6.18 5.70
CA GLY A 67 -1.82 7.46 5.10
C GLY A 67 -0.32 7.74 5.22
N GLY A 68 0.23 7.59 6.43
CA GLY A 68 1.66 7.82 6.70
C GLY A 68 2.55 6.77 6.04
N SER A 69 2.18 5.49 6.12
CA SER A 69 2.94 4.40 5.51
C SER A 69 2.95 4.52 3.98
N ALA A 70 1.83 4.94 3.37
CA ALA A 70 1.75 5.20 1.94
C ALA A 70 2.71 6.31 1.49
N LEU A 71 2.89 7.37 2.29
CA LEU A 71 3.87 8.43 1.98
C LEU A 71 5.30 7.88 1.96
N VAL A 72 5.67 7.06 2.95
CA VAL A 72 7.00 6.43 2.99
C VAL A 72 7.23 5.57 1.74
N LEU A 73 6.24 4.77 1.33
CA LEU A 73 6.31 3.97 0.11
C LEU A 73 6.44 4.83 -1.15
N CYS A 74 5.71 5.95 -1.22
CA CYS A 74 5.85 6.92 -2.30
C CYS A 74 7.27 7.50 -2.37
N VAL A 75 7.89 7.85 -1.24
CA VAL A 75 9.26 8.37 -1.19
C VAL A 75 10.28 7.31 -1.59
N ILE A 76 10.14 6.07 -1.13
CA ILE A 76 10.99 4.95 -1.53
C ILE A 76 10.91 4.74 -3.05
N ARG A 77 9.68 4.75 -3.61
CA ARG A 77 9.46 4.67 -5.06
C ARG A 77 10.10 5.85 -5.79
N ALA A 78 9.95 7.07 -5.29
CA ALA A 78 10.56 8.26 -5.90
C ALA A 78 12.10 8.17 -5.93
N ARG A 79 12.71 7.71 -4.83
CA ARG A 79 14.16 7.47 -4.76
C ARG A 79 14.60 6.44 -5.79
N ARG A 80 13.86 5.34 -5.93
CA ARG A 80 14.16 4.31 -6.93
C ARG A 80 14.04 4.85 -8.36
N GLU A 81 12.96 5.57 -8.70
CA GLU A 81 12.79 6.22 -10.01
C GLU A 81 13.92 7.22 -10.31
N PHE A 82 14.45 7.90 -9.29
CA PHE A 82 15.59 8.82 -9.44
C PHE A 82 16.91 8.07 -9.74
N LEU A 83 17.20 7.02 -8.99
CA LEU A 83 18.43 6.23 -9.17
C LEU A 83 18.44 5.49 -10.53
N GLU A 84 17.31 4.96 -10.97
CA GLU A 84 17.17 4.35 -12.30
C GLU A 84 17.48 5.36 -13.42
N LYS A 85 16.99 6.60 -13.30
CA LYS A 85 17.31 7.67 -14.27
C LYS A 85 18.79 8.05 -14.26
N GLN A 86 19.43 8.14 -13.09
CA GLN A 86 20.87 8.39 -13.01
C GLN A 86 21.69 7.25 -13.61
N SER A 87 21.30 6.00 -13.39
CA SER A 87 21.97 4.84 -13.98
C SER A 87 21.91 4.85 -15.50
N LEU A 88 20.77 5.26 -16.08
CA LEU A 88 20.62 5.39 -17.54
C LEU A 88 21.50 6.50 -18.10
N ILE A 89 21.55 7.67 -17.44
CA ILE A 89 22.44 8.77 -17.84
C ILE A 89 23.91 8.34 -17.81
N GLY A 90 24.31 7.58 -16.79
CA GLY A 90 25.66 7.03 -16.71
C GLY A 90 25.96 6.10 -17.87
N LYS A 91 25.02 5.21 -18.23
CA LYS A 91 25.17 4.28 -19.35
C LYS A 91 25.25 4.99 -20.71
N ASP A 92 24.37 5.95 -20.97
CA ASP A 92 24.39 6.76 -22.18
C ASP A 92 25.70 7.55 -22.31
N ALA A 93 26.29 7.99 -21.20
CA ALA A 93 27.60 8.65 -21.21
C ALA A 93 28.71 7.69 -21.63
N TYR A 94 28.73 6.44 -21.15
CA TYR A 94 29.73 5.45 -21.55
C TYR A 94 29.61 5.03 -23.02
N ASP A 95 28.39 4.87 -23.55
CA ASP A 95 28.13 4.50 -24.94
C ASP A 95 28.56 5.60 -25.96
N VAL A 96 28.80 6.84 -25.51
CA VAL A 96 29.33 7.94 -26.36
C VAL A 96 30.86 7.91 -26.47
N TYR A 97 31.56 7.20 -25.57
CA TYR A 97 33.02 7.12 -25.56
C TYR A 97 33.59 5.84 -26.21
N GLU A 98 32.73 4.94 -26.70
CA GLU A 98 33.08 3.81 -27.58
C GLU A 98 32.80 4.13 -29.05
#